data_AF-F8N7K6-F1
#
_entry.id   AF-F8N7K6-F1
#
_cell.length_a   1.000
_cell.length_b   1.000
_cell.length_c   1.000
_cell.angle_alpha   90.00
_cell.angle_beta   90.00
_cell.angle_gamma   90.00
#
_symmetry.space_group_name_H-M   'P 1'
#
loop_
_entity.id
_entity.type
_entity.pdbx_description
1 polymer ?
#
loop_
_entity_poly.entity_id
_entity_poly.type
_entity_poly.pdbx_seq_one_letter_code
_entity_poly.pdbx_strand_id
1 'polypeptide(L)'
;MKREDILKGDLPIVLVKLLELRKHLVKTGNHEFKINSLSFLGHDFMSAKNVPRLEEIDYNQCIRYLKVINFPHSSKNLRWNIEINGKRVQIRSLSDNTRALINHTNRAKFCTICQKAGVDIKILDDIVDRYWELRTLGIISEDVSMDDENYPFRNHRKELEKLFTWIAFNSLTDVKDITDGDNGCDYILDYRDPVDTTTWNIFGKKDYIKVIYDHLVFSLRDNKGMPRGYTPYSNEFDPKIKPWVRLRNNRFKGALHIRIKGMSTADSTVKYYINKYKEEITKIKSNNNEERDEILIKIYLIRCRMHHQSINLNGEMTQISVLGNTPSECYNDFSEEIMQETHWDNLGSNPSILLALCQNANVTKAPSNYKADVFINGIGISIKSRRSAPPSIINTTSRIGMMNAITTLNDIYRKALKINPLDSMVQDYWNKRLANIISEDVKTSDLNCPFVSFLSEEKSKEYLKPIINYFCFDGTGQGLSPYQAKLVLVCTDPQDSSTWDYYDKDTYCEYIWEKLIFSIRSQRSENALALPNNLP
;
A
#
# COMPACT_ATOMS: atom_id res chain seq x y z
N MET A 1 -0.04 6.36 41.08
CA MET A 1 -0.56 7.65 40.56
C MET A 1 -0.90 8.54 41.76
N LYS A 2 -0.29 9.71 41.95
CA LYS A 2 -0.48 10.49 43.20
C LYS A 2 -1.97 10.89 43.38
N ARG A 3 -2.44 11.14 44.61
CA ARG A 3 -3.86 11.53 44.92
C ARG A 3 -4.36 12.64 44.00
N GLU A 4 -3.48 13.59 43.73
CA GLU A 4 -3.73 14.77 42.92
C GLU A 4 -3.94 14.44 41.44
N ASP A 5 -3.41 13.32 40.94
CA ASP A 5 -3.59 12.88 39.56
C ASP A 5 -4.87 12.05 39.37
N ILE A 6 -5.36 11.38 40.42
CA ILE A 6 -6.64 10.66 40.43
C ILE A 6 -7.84 11.64 40.50
N LEU A 7 -7.63 12.79 41.15
CA LEU A 7 -8.61 13.87 41.28
C LEU A 7 -8.47 14.93 40.17
N LYS A 8 -7.88 14.58 39.03
CA LYS A 8 -7.87 15.38 37.79
C LYS A 8 -8.75 14.69 36.75
N GLY A 9 -9.63 15.45 36.08
CA GLY A 9 -10.53 14.94 35.04
C GLY A 9 -11.83 14.35 35.60
N ASP A 10 -12.55 13.56 34.81
CA ASP A 10 -13.95 13.20 35.07
C ASP A 10 -14.19 12.13 36.16
N LEU A 11 -13.14 11.45 36.63
CA LEU A 11 -13.28 10.33 37.58
C LEU A 11 -14.06 10.69 38.87
N PRO A 12 -13.83 11.85 39.53
CA PRO A 12 -14.63 12.25 40.67
C PRO A 12 -16.13 12.36 40.37
N ILE A 13 -16.49 12.86 39.20
CA ILE A 13 -17.88 13.02 38.76
C ILE A 13 -18.52 11.63 38.58
N VAL A 14 -17.85 10.74 37.85
CA VAL A 14 -18.30 9.36 37.62
C VAL A 14 -18.52 8.61 38.93
N LEU A 15 -17.63 8.77 39.91
CA LEU A 15 -17.74 8.14 41.23
C LEU A 15 -18.96 8.64 42.01
N VAL A 16 -19.19 9.94 42.05
CA VAL A 16 -20.38 10.51 42.70
C VAL A 16 -21.65 10.05 41.97
N LYS A 17 -21.64 9.99 40.63
CA LYS A 17 -22.78 9.48 39.85
C LYS A 17 -23.11 8.04 40.18
N LEU A 18 -22.11 7.17 40.28
CA LEU A 18 -22.29 5.77 40.68
C LEU A 18 -22.89 5.64 42.10
N LEU A 19 -22.45 6.48 43.05
CA LEU A 19 -23.00 6.53 44.40
C LEU A 19 -24.46 7.03 44.40
N GLU A 20 -24.78 8.05 43.59
CA GLU A 20 -26.13 8.58 43.41
C GLU A 20 -27.07 7.51 42.84
N LEU A 21 -26.66 6.84 41.76
CA LEU A 21 -27.42 5.75 41.12
C LEU A 21 -27.69 4.61 42.11
N ARG A 22 -26.68 4.18 42.86
CA ARG A 22 -26.86 3.16 43.91
C ARG A 22 -27.95 3.57 44.90
N LYS A 23 -27.91 4.80 45.42
CA LYS A 23 -28.90 5.30 46.38
C LYS A 23 -30.31 5.33 45.77
N HIS A 24 -30.43 5.73 44.49
CA HIS A 24 -31.70 5.75 43.78
C HIS A 24 -32.26 4.33 43.58
N LEU A 25 -31.44 3.38 43.11
CA LEU A 25 -31.82 1.99 42.86
C LEU A 25 -32.22 1.24 44.15
N VAL A 26 -31.54 1.51 45.27
CA VAL A 26 -31.93 1.00 46.59
C VAL A 26 -33.30 1.53 47.01
N LYS A 27 -33.62 2.79 46.67
CA LYS A 27 -34.90 3.44 47.04
C LYS A 27 -36.07 2.97 46.16
N THR A 28 -35.84 2.69 44.89
CA THR A 28 -36.91 2.34 43.92
C THR A 28 -37.20 0.85 43.82
N GLY A 29 -36.37 -0.01 44.43
CA GLY A 29 -36.62 -1.47 44.44
C GLY A 29 -36.43 -2.15 43.08
N ASN A 30 -35.87 -1.46 42.08
CA ASN A 30 -35.65 -2.05 40.76
C ASN A 30 -34.46 -3.02 40.80
N HIS A 31 -34.66 -4.30 40.45
CA HIS A 31 -33.75 -5.40 40.78
C HIS A 31 -32.84 -5.88 39.63
N GLU A 32 -33.06 -5.42 38.39
CA GLU A 32 -32.32 -5.90 37.22
C GLU A 32 -30.84 -5.45 37.17
N PHE A 33 -30.48 -4.34 37.81
CA PHE A 33 -29.11 -3.81 37.82
C PHE A 33 -28.71 -3.27 39.20
N LYS A 34 -28.47 -4.15 40.19
CA LYS A 34 -28.07 -3.69 41.53
C LYS A 34 -26.56 -3.40 41.61
N ILE A 35 -26.19 -2.18 42.01
CA ILE A 35 -24.86 -1.87 42.57
C ILE A 35 -24.91 -2.21 44.07
N ASN A 36 -24.64 -3.47 44.41
CA ASN A 36 -24.64 -3.99 45.78
C ASN A 36 -23.40 -3.58 46.57
N SER A 37 -22.25 -3.46 45.89
CA SER A 37 -21.02 -2.91 46.47
C SER A 37 -20.31 -2.00 45.47
N LEU A 38 -19.68 -0.95 45.98
CA LEU A 38 -18.82 -0.05 45.21
C LEU A 38 -17.59 0.25 46.05
N SER A 39 -16.43 -0.21 45.60
CA SER A 39 -15.16 0.07 46.27
C SER A 39 -14.17 0.73 45.30
N PHE A 40 -13.22 1.48 45.84
CA PHE A 40 -12.09 2.03 45.10
C PHE A 40 -10.80 1.60 45.79
N LEU A 41 -9.96 0.86 45.06
CA LEU A 41 -8.72 0.27 45.61
C LEU A 41 -8.96 -0.59 46.86
N GLY A 42 -10.09 -1.30 46.92
CA GLY A 42 -10.47 -2.12 48.07
C GLY A 42 -11.06 -1.34 49.25
N HIS A 43 -11.17 -0.01 49.16
CA HIS A 43 -11.92 0.78 50.14
C HIS A 43 -13.38 0.86 49.75
N ASP A 44 -14.22 0.30 50.60
CA ASP A 44 -15.66 0.23 50.37
C ASP A 44 -16.36 1.56 50.72
N PHE A 45 -17.20 2.06 49.82
CA PHE A 45 -18.02 3.25 50.04
C PHE A 45 -19.41 2.93 50.59
N MET A 46 -19.67 1.70 51.04
CA MET A 46 -20.98 1.28 51.56
C MET A 46 -21.52 2.17 52.70
N SER A 47 -20.64 2.83 53.47
CA SER A 47 -21.00 3.72 54.59
C SER A 47 -21.23 5.19 54.19
N ALA A 48 -21.10 5.55 52.91
CA ALA A 48 -21.25 6.93 52.44
C ALA A 48 -22.69 7.43 52.68
N LYS A 49 -22.87 8.26 53.73
CA LYS A 49 -24.12 8.96 54.03
C LYS A 49 -24.18 10.28 53.25
N ASN A 50 -25.38 10.77 52.97
CA ASN A 50 -25.63 12.07 52.33
C ASN A 50 -24.95 12.26 50.97
N VAL A 51 -25.02 11.26 50.08
CA VAL A 51 -24.56 11.40 48.69
C VAL A 51 -25.30 12.59 48.04
N PRO A 52 -24.57 13.64 47.58
CA PRO A 52 -25.15 14.80 46.92
C PRO A 52 -25.68 14.43 45.54
N ARG A 53 -26.68 15.18 45.04
CA ARG A 53 -27.10 15.06 43.64
C ARG A 53 -26.10 15.81 42.77
N LEU A 54 -25.69 15.22 41.65
CA LEU A 54 -24.70 15.84 40.77
C LEU A 54 -25.19 17.15 40.14
N GLU A 55 -26.50 17.31 39.98
CA GLU A 55 -27.14 18.54 39.50
C GLU A 55 -26.98 19.72 40.48
N GLU A 56 -26.67 19.43 41.75
CA GLU A 56 -26.61 20.40 42.85
C GLU A 56 -25.17 20.77 43.25
N ILE A 57 -24.16 20.11 42.67
CA ILE A 57 -22.76 20.30 43.06
C ILE A 57 -21.81 20.42 41.86
N ASP A 58 -20.78 21.25 42.02
CA ASP A 58 -19.69 21.41 41.05
C ASP A 58 -18.57 20.36 41.22
N TYR A 59 -17.59 20.40 40.32
CA TYR A 59 -16.42 19.52 40.34
C TYR A 59 -15.62 19.58 41.65
N ASN A 60 -15.40 20.78 42.20
CA ASN A 60 -14.64 20.97 43.43
C ASN A 60 -15.40 20.40 44.64
N GLN A 61 -16.72 20.54 44.63
CA GLN A 61 -17.60 19.94 45.62
C GLN A 61 -17.61 18.42 45.51
N CYS A 62 -17.55 17.83 44.31
CA CYS A 62 -17.35 16.39 44.12
C CYS A 62 -16.04 15.91 44.78
N ILE A 63 -14.93 16.63 44.54
CA ILE A 63 -13.64 16.31 45.17
C ILE A 63 -13.72 16.41 46.69
N ARG A 64 -14.34 17.48 47.23
CA ARG A 64 -14.50 17.67 48.67
C ARG A 64 -15.30 16.52 49.28
N TYR A 65 -16.39 16.11 48.63
CA TYR A 65 -17.20 14.98 49.07
C TYR A 65 -16.39 13.67 49.11
N LEU A 66 -15.63 13.38 48.05
CA LEU A 66 -14.78 12.18 48.00
C LEU A 66 -13.70 12.20 49.11
N LYS A 67 -13.12 13.36 49.41
CA LYS A 67 -12.19 13.50 50.54
C LYS A 67 -12.86 13.22 51.89
N VAL A 68 -14.11 13.65 52.09
CA VAL A 68 -14.89 13.42 53.32
C VAL A 68 -15.17 11.93 53.54
N ILE A 69 -15.47 11.18 52.48
CA ILE A 69 -15.68 9.72 52.57
C ILE A 69 -14.36 8.92 52.56
N ASN A 70 -13.24 9.58 52.88
CA ASN A 70 -11.90 9.02 52.99
C ASN A 70 -11.40 8.33 51.72
N PHE A 71 -11.62 8.94 50.56
CA PHE A 71 -11.12 8.43 49.28
C PHE A 71 -9.58 8.24 49.31
N PRO A 72 -9.09 6.99 49.13
CA PRO A 72 -7.73 6.59 49.44
C PRO A 72 -6.69 7.09 48.42
N HIS A 73 -5.43 7.10 48.85
CA HIS A 73 -4.27 7.31 47.99
C HIS A 73 -3.85 5.99 47.31
N SER A 74 -3.59 6.00 45.99
CA SER A 74 -2.93 4.86 45.32
C SER A 74 -1.46 5.15 44.99
N SER A 75 -0.53 4.36 45.50
CA SER A 75 0.82 4.28 44.90
C SER A 75 0.89 3.26 43.76
N LYS A 76 -0.12 2.37 43.61
CA LYS A 76 -0.09 1.22 42.70
C LYS A 76 -0.55 1.57 41.28
N ASN A 77 0.15 1.03 40.30
CA ASN A 77 -0.20 1.12 38.87
C ASN A 77 -1.22 0.01 38.52
N LEU A 78 -2.48 0.20 38.89
CA LEU A 78 -3.56 -0.76 38.62
C LEU A 78 -4.19 -0.52 37.25
N ARG A 79 -4.70 -1.58 36.60
CA ARG A 79 -5.43 -1.46 35.33
C ARG A 79 -6.88 -1.01 35.52
N TRP A 80 -7.47 -1.25 36.69
CA TRP A 80 -8.83 -0.88 37.04
C TRP A 80 -8.86 0.36 37.94
N ASN A 81 -10.02 1.02 38.00
CA ASN A 81 -10.24 2.20 38.83
C ASN A 81 -11.11 1.86 40.05
N ILE A 82 -12.21 1.14 39.83
CA ILE A 82 -13.20 0.80 40.86
C ILE A 82 -13.51 -0.69 40.86
N GLU A 83 -14.19 -1.16 41.90
CA GLU A 83 -14.83 -2.46 41.95
C GLU A 83 -16.34 -2.29 42.16
N ILE A 84 -17.14 -2.94 41.31
CA ILE A 84 -18.60 -2.98 41.43
C ILE A 84 -19.00 -4.43 41.63
N ASN A 85 -19.69 -4.75 42.73
CA ASN A 85 -20.14 -6.12 43.03
C ASN A 85 -19.02 -7.19 43.00
N GLY A 86 -17.82 -6.83 43.47
CA GLY A 86 -16.66 -7.74 43.39
C GLY A 86 -16.02 -7.85 42.00
N LYS A 87 -16.44 -7.03 41.03
CA LYS A 87 -15.89 -6.99 39.66
C LYS A 87 -15.05 -5.74 39.46
N ARG A 88 -13.81 -5.91 39.01
CA ARG A 88 -12.86 -4.82 38.78
C ARG A 88 -13.19 -4.10 37.48
N VAL A 89 -13.47 -2.80 37.54
CA VAL A 89 -13.87 -1.99 36.39
C VAL A 89 -12.86 -0.88 36.14
N GLN A 90 -12.39 -0.79 34.90
CA GLN A 90 -11.62 0.34 34.41
C GLN A 90 -12.58 1.41 33.88
N ILE A 91 -12.46 2.63 34.37
CA ILE A 91 -13.27 3.78 33.94
C ILE A 91 -12.54 4.51 32.82
N ARG A 92 -13.31 4.88 31.80
CA ARG A 92 -12.77 5.39 30.56
C ARG A 92 -13.66 6.49 29.95
N SER A 93 -13.13 7.71 29.88
CA SER A 93 -13.76 8.80 29.12
C SER A 93 -13.48 8.67 27.62
N LEU A 94 -14.50 8.93 26.80
CA LEU A 94 -14.50 9.05 25.34
C LEU A 94 -14.66 10.50 24.85
N SER A 95 -14.85 11.48 25.76
CA SER A 95 -14.99 12.90 25.40
C SER A 95 -13.68 13.58 25.02
N ASP A 96 -12.55 12.93 25.28
CA ASP A 96 -11.22 13.45 24.97
C ASP A 96 -10.68 12.85 23.67
N ASN A 97 -10.38 13.71 22.69
CA ASN A 97 -10.24 13.35 21.28
C ASN A 97 -9.01 12.49 20.93
N THR A 98 -8.18 12.10 21.90
CA THR A 98 -6.89 11.43 21.63
C THR A 98 -6.46 10.45 22.73
N ARG A 99 -7.35 9.55 23.16
CA ARG A 99 -7.01 8.66 24.29
C ARG A 99 -6.19 7.43 23.87
N ALA A 100 -5.05 7.21 24.51
CA ALA A 100 -4.17 6.08 24.24
C ALA A 100 -4.73 4.75 24.79
N LEU A 101 -4.98 3.77 23.92
CA LEU A 101 -5.12 2.36 24.28
C LEU A 101 -3.75 1.77 24.65
N ILE A 102 -2.75 2.10 23.82
CA ILE A 102 -1.34 1.76 24.01
C ILE A 102 -0.55 3.06 23.92
N ASN A 103 0.17 3.37 24.98
CA ASN A 103 0.90 4.62 25.09
C ASN A 103 2.39 4.36 24.89
N HIS A 104 2.92 4.74 23.73
CA HIS A 104 4.34 4.71 23.41
C HIS A 104 5.07 3.44 23.91
N THR A 105 4.73 2.29 23.36
CA THR A 105 5.28 0.99 23.80
C THR A 105 6.23 0.42 22.74
N ASN A 106 7.46 0.11 23.14
CA ASN A 106 8.47 -0.45 22.23
C ASN A 106 8.29 -1.96 21.98
N ARG A 107 8.97 -2.47 20.94
CA ARG A 107 8.90 -3.87 20.52
C ARG A 107 9.25 -4.88 21.62
N ALA A 108 10.25 -4.58 22.46
CA ALA A 108 10.66 -5.51 23.53
C ALA A 108 9.51 -5.80 24.50
N LYS A 109 8.70 -4.80 24.84
CA LYS A 109 7.47 -5.00 25.62
C LYS A 109 6.44 -5.80 24.85
N PHE A 110 6.27 -5.54 23.55
CA PHE A 110 5.38 -6.33 22.71
C PHE A 110 5.78 -7.80 22.60
N CYS A 111 7.07 -8.16 22.63
CA CYS A 111 7.49 -9.56 22.68
C CYS A 111 6.88 -10.29 23.89
N THR A 112 6.88 -9.64 25.06
CA THR A 112 6.30 -10.20 26.29
C THR A 112 4.77 -10.27 26.20
N ILE A 113 4.14 -9.23 25.66
CA ILE A 113 2.69 -9.18 25.48
C ILE A 113 2.22 -10.28 24.52
N CYS A 114 2.87 -10.41 23.36
CA CYS A 114 2.60 -11.41 22.34
C CYS A 114 2.68 -12.83 22.92
N GLN A 115 3.73 -13.12 23.69
CA GLN A 115 3.87 -14.39 24.40
C GLN A 115 2.68 -14.66 25.35
N LYS A 116 2.30 -13.67 26.17
CA LYS A 116 1.17 -13.82 27.11
C LYS A 116 -0.20 -13.89 26.40
N ALA A 117 -0.35 -13.23 25.26
CA ALA A 117 -1.58 -13.20 24.48
C ALA A 117 -1.71 -14.41 23.52
N GLY A 118 -0.67 -15.22 23.35
CA GLY A 118 -0.64 -16.31 22.37
C GLY A 118 -0.68 -15.81 20.92
N VAL A 119 0.01 -14.70 20.65
CA VAL A 119 0.13 -14.08 19.31
C VAL A 119 1.60 -14.08 18.93
N ASP A 120 1.92 -14.45 17.69
CA ASP A 120 3.29 -14.38 17.18
C ASP A 120 3.70 -12.91 16.99
N ILE A 121 4.85 -12.52 17.54
CA ILE A 121 5.41 -11.16 17.39
C ILE A 121 5.71 -10.84 15.93
N LYS A 122 6.01 -11.85 15.10
CA LYS A 122 6.30 -11.67 13.67
C LYS A 122 5.17 -10.98 12.93
N ILE A 123 3.92 -11.17 13.36
CA ILE A 123 2.75 -10.49 12.78
C ILE A 123 2.87 -8.97 12.97
N LEU A 124 3.28 -8.51 14.15
CA LEU A 124 3.48 -7.08 14.39
C LEU A 124 4.73 -6.55 13.67
N ASP A 125 5.78 -7.36 13.55
CA ASP A 125 6.98 -7.01 12.77
C ASP A 125 6.59 -6.75 11.31
N ASP A 126 5.92 -7.69 10.67
CA ASP A 126 5.47 -7.59 9.28
C ASP A 126 4.57 -6.35 9.08
N ILE A 127 3.69 -6.03 10.04
CA ILE A 127 2.84 -4.83 9.98
C ILE A 127 3.64 -3.53 10.17
N VAL A 128 4.61 -3.51 11.08
CA VAL A 128 5.44 -2.34 11.35
C VAL A 128 6.39 -2.06 10.18
N ASP A 129 6.96 -3.10 9.57
CA ASP A 129 7.78 -2.95 8.37
C ASP A 129 6.94 -2.41 7.22
N ARG A 130 5.71 -2.92 7.03
CA ARG A 130 4.77 -2.36 6.05
C ARG A 130 4.40 -0.91 6.36
N TYR A 131 4.21 -0.54 7.61
CA TYR A 131 4.00 0.85 8.01
C TYR A 131 5.20 1.73 7.62
N TRP A 132 6.42 1.29 7.89
CA TRP A 132 7.63 2.06 7.56
C TRP A 132 7.82 2.25 6.07
N GLU A 133 7.60 1.21 5.27
CA GLU A 133 7.62 1.29 3.81
C GLU A 133 6.65 2.38 3.31
N LEU A 134 5.38 2.29 3.71
CA LEU A 134 4.35 3.23 3.29
C LEU A 134 4.63 4.67 3.77
N ARG A 135 5.20 4.84 4.97
CA ARG A 135 5.63 6.15 5.49
C ARG A 135 6.79 6.73 4.70
N THR A 136 7.77 5.89 4.37
CA THR A 136 8.97 6.28 3.63
C THR A 136 8.66 6.72 2.21
N LEU A 137 7.71 6.05 1.57
CA LEU A 137 7.21 6.40 0.25
C LEU A 137 6.25 7.60 0.26
N GLY A 138 5.88 8.13 1.43
CA GLY A 138 4.94 9.25 1.57
C GLY A 138 3.48 8.88 1.28
N ILE A 139 3.16 7.58 1.24
CA ILE A 139 1.80 7.07 0.96
C ILE A 139 0.88 7.32 2.17
N ILE A 140 1.42 7.15 3.39
CA ILE A 140 0.69 7.40 4.64
C ILE A 140 1.39 8.44 5.53
N SER A 141 0.60 9.08 6.40
CA SER A 141 1.09 9.99 7.44
C SER A 141 1.49 9.25 8.71
N GLU A 142 2.09 9.94 9.70
CA GLU A 142 2.48 9.31 10.98
C GLU A 142 1.31 8.67 11.71
N ASP A 143 0.20 9.38 11.79
CA ASP A 143 -1.04 8.88 12.36
C ASP A 143 -1.85 8.22 11.23
N VAL A 144 -2.08 6.92 11.36
CA VAL A 144 -2.86 6.14 10.39
C VAL A 144 -4.06 5.49 11.08
N SER A 145 -5.25 5.68 10.51
CA SER A 145 -6.50 5.08 10.98
C SER A 145 -7.05 4.10 9.96
N MET A 146 -8.10 3.36 10.34
CA MET A 146 -8.91 2.54 9.46
C MET A 146 -9.53 3.27 8.27
N ASP A 147 -9.57 4.60 8.27
CA ASP A 147 -10.09 5.40 7.15
C ASP A 147 -9.12 5.42 5.96
N ASP A 148 -7.84 5.10 6.21
CA ASP A 148 -6.82 4.95 5.17
C ASP A 148 -6.95 3.57 4.51
N GLU A 149 -7.04 3.53 3.18
CA GLU A 149 -7.11 2.25 2.45
C GLU A 149 -5.80 1.46 2.54
N ASN A 150 -4.65 2.13 2.74
CA ASN A 150 -3.35 1.47 2.94
C ASN A 150 -3.07 1.16 4.41
N TYR A 151 -4.06 1.27 5.28
CA TYR A 151 -3.94 0.98 6.70
C TYR A 151 -3.33 -0.42 6.94
N PRO A 152 -2.07 -0.51 7.43
CA PRO A 152 -1.29 -1.75 7.37
C PRO A 152 -1.79 -2.82 8.37
N PHE A 153 -2.65 -2.43 9.32
CA PHE A 153 -3.19 -3.32 10.34
C PHE A 153 -4.53 -3.98 9.93
N ARG A 154 -5.10 -3.63 8.76
CA ARG A 154 -6.45 -4.06 8.34
C ARG A 154 -6.58 -5.59 8.25
N ASN A 155 -5.59 -6.24 7.65
CA ASN A 155 -5.65 -7.66 7.31
C ASN A 155 -5.31 -8.59 8.49
N HIS A 156 -4.93 -8.03 9.64
CA HIS A 156 -4.52 -8.77 10.84
C HIS A 156 -5.50 -8.59 12.01
N ARG A 157 -6.75 -8.21 11.71
CA ARG A 157 -7.77 -7.88 12.72
C ARG A 157 -7.93 -8.98 13.77
N LYS A 158 -7.97 -10.25 13.37
CA LYS A 158 -8.20 -11.37 14.29
C LYS A 158 -7.08 -11.51 15.33
N GLU A 159 -5.83 -11.38 14.91
CA GLU A 159 -4.66 -11.49 15.77
C GLU A 159 -4.48 -10.24 16.64
N LEU A 160 -4.72 -9.07 16.06
CA LEU A 160 -4.68 -7.79 16.76
C LEU A 160 -5.82 -7.66 17.78
N GLU A 161 -7.02 -8.19 17.50
CA GLU A 161 -8.13 -8.25 18.46
C GLU A 161 -7.75 -9.03 19.72
N LYS A 162 -7.11 -10.20 19.57
CA LYS A 162 -6.62 -10.98 20.70
C LYS A 162 -5.59 -10.20 21.51
N LEU A 163 -4.60 -9.63 20.83
CA LEU A 163 -3.52 -8.86 21.44
C LEU A 163 -4.05 -7.63 22.20
N PHE A 164 -4.88 -6.82 21.56
CA PHE A 164 -5.41 -5.60 22.16
C PHE A 164 -6.42 -5.90 23.25
N THR A 165 -7.15 -7.02 23.19
CA THR A 165 -8.00 -7.47 24.28
C THR A 165 -7.15 -7.78 25.50
N TRP A 166 -6.04 -8.51 25.30
CA TRP A 166 -5.11 -8.78 26.39
C TRP A 166 -4.57 -7.47 26.98
N ILE A 167 -4.13 -6.54 26.15
CA ILE A 167 -3.59 -5.25 26.63
C ILE A 167 -4.68 -4.41 27.33
N ALA A 168 -5.90 -4.38 26.83
CA ALA A 168 -6.99 -3.59 27.41
C ALA A 168 -7.29 -4.02 28.85
N PHE A 169 -7.33 -5.32 29.12
CA PHE A 169 -7.79 -5.88 30.39
C PHE A 169 -6.68 -6.31 31.37
N ASN A 170 -5.40 -6.32 30.95
CA ASN A 170 -4.28 -6.74 31.80
C ASN A 170 -3.28 -5.59 32.04
N SER A 171 -2.55 -5.66 33.16
CA SER A 171 -1.46 -4.72 33.47
C SER A 171 -0.13 -5.17 32.87
N LEU A 172 0.71 -4.19 32.50
CA LEU A 172 2.03 -4.37 31.90
C LEU A 172 3.20 -3.99 32.82
N THR A 173 2.93 -3.75 34.11
CA THR A 173 3.94 -3.26 35.06
C THR A 173 5.04 -4.30 35.29
N ASP A 174 6.29 -3.85 35.18
CA ASP A 174 7.52 -4.64 35.10
C ASP A 174 7.66 -5.72 36.20
N VAL A 175 7.56 -6.98 35.75
CA VAL A 175 8.35 -8.22 36.02
C VAL A 175 8.94 -8.53 37.41
N LYS A 176 9.00 -7.66 38.41
CA LYS A 176 9.67 -8.02 39.68
C LYS A 176 8.80 -8.65 40.76
N ASP A 177 7.48 -8.41 40.85
CA ASP A 177 6.69 -8.91 41.99
C ASP A 177 5.19 -9.09 41.72
N ILE A 178 4.77 -9.80 40.65
CA ILE A 178 3.32 -9.98 40.42
C ILE A 178 2.98 -11.39 39.97
N THR A 179 2.36 -12.14 40.88
CA THR A 179 1.46 -13.26 40.61
C THR A 179 0.33 -12.77 39.68
N ASP A 180 0.11 -13.47 38.55
CA ASP A 180 -0.73 -13.10 37.40
C ASP A 180 -2.25 -12.79 37.66
N GLY A 181 -2.70 -12.61 38.91
CA GLY A 181 -4.11 -12.41 39.25
C GLY A 181 -4.55 -10.99 39.67
N ASP A 182 -3.65 -10.12 40.16
CA ASP A 182 -4.12 -9.05 41.06
C ASP A 182 -4.29 -7.65 40.44
N ASN A 183 -3.85 -7.43 39.20
CA ASN A 183 -3.78 -6.08 38.61
C ASN A 183 -4.59 -5.87 37.31
N GLY A 184 -5.31 -6.88 36.81
CA GLY A 184 -6.20 -6.79 35.64
C GLY A 184 -7.61 -6.27 35.97
N CYS A 185 -8.41 -5.95 34.94
CA CYS A 185 -9.82 -5.62 35.08
C CYS A 185 -10.74 -6.69 34.46
N ASP A 186 -11.97 -6.78 34.95
CA ASP A 186 -13.03 -7.63 34.41
C ASP A 186 -13.82 -6.89 33.32
N TYR A 187 -14.09 -5.60 33.57
CA TYR A 187 -14.88 -4.75 32.70
C TYR A 187 -14.20 -3.41 32.41
N ILE A 188 -14.63 -2.80 31.32
CA ILE A 188 -14.32 -1.42 30.98
C ILE A 188 -15.64 -0.65 30.90
N LEU A 189 -15.75 0.43 31.66
CA LEU A 189 -16.86 1.38 31.61
C LEU A 189 -16.41 2.59 30.81
N ASP A 190 -16.89 2.69 29.58
CA ASP A 190 -16.68 3.81 28.67
C ASP A 190 -17.86 4.78 28.75
N TYR A 191 -17.63 6.10 28.69
CA TYR A 191 -18.67 7.12 28.65
C TYR A 191 -18.29 8.32 27.79
N ARG A 192 -19.28 9.01 27.22
CA ARG A 192 -19.09 10.32 26.56
C ARG A 192 -19.35 11.48 27.49
N ASP A 193 -20.30 11.32 28.41
CA ASP A 193 -20.65 12.32 29.41
C ASP A 193 -20.59 11.67 30.81
N PRO A 194 -19.78 12.19 31.73
CA PRO A 194 -19.65 11.61 33.07
C PRO A 194 -20.88 11.81 33.98
N VAL A 195 -21.87 12.61 33.56
CA VAL A 195 -23.13 12.85 34.28
C VAL A 195 -24.29 12.09 33.64
N ASP A 196 -24.33 12.02 32.30
CA ASP A 196 -25.38 11.31 31.57
C ASP A 196 -25.06 9.81 31.38
N THR A 197 -25.74 8.99 32.19
CA THR A 197 -25.59 7.53 32.20
C THR A 197 -26.07 6.84 30.94
N THR A 198 -26.89 7.49 30.11
CA THR A 198 -27.30 6.94 28.82
C THR A 198 -26.13 6.85 27.84
N THR A 199 -25.05 7.60 28.12
CA THR A 199 -23.81 7.55 27.33
C THR A 199 -22.82 6.47 27.81
N TRP A 200 -23.14 5.77 28.90
CA TRP A 200 -22.24 4.81 29.54
C TRP A 200 -22.42 3.42 28.94
N ASN A 201 -21.31 2.75 28.67
CA ASN A 201 -21.27 1.40 28.15
C ASN A 201 -20.29 0.56 28.98
N ILE A 202 -20.71 -0.66 29.34
CA ILE A 202 -19.87 -1.60 30.09
C ILE A 202 -19.52 -2.76 29.17
N PHE A 203 -18.23 -2.93 28.93
CA PHE A 203 -17.71 -3.96 28.03
C PHE A 203 -16.93 -5.02 28.78
N GLY A 204 -17.20 -6.27 28.44
CA GLY A 204 -16.35 -7.40 28.80
C GLY A 204 -15.25 -7.64 27.77
N LYS A 205 -14.38 -8.62 28.07
CA LYS A 205 -13.22 -8.99 27.24
C LYS A 205 -13.58 -9.32 25.78
N LYS A 206 -14.76 -9.89 25.52
CA LYS A 206 -15.14 -10.37 24.17
C LYS A 206 -15.55 -9.28 23.20
N ASP A 207 -15.94 -8.11 23.71
CA ASP A 207 -16.70 -7.12 22.93
C ASP A 207 -15.97 -5.79 22.82
N TYR A 208 -15.17 -5.40 23.82
CA TYR A 208 -14.57 -4.07 23.87
C TYR A 208 -13.77 -3.70 22.62
N ILE A 209 -12.80 -4.56 22.24
CA ILE A 209 -11.95 -4.25 21.09
C ILE A 209 -12.75 -4.22 19.79
N LYS A 210 -13.73 -5.11 19.62
CA LYS A 210 -14.56 -5.14 18.40
C LYS A 210 -15.27 -3.81 18.16
N VAL A 211 -15.73 -3.18 19.24
CA VAL A 211 -16.42 -1.88 19.20
C VAL A 211 -15.44 -0.75 18.88
N ILE A 212 -14.25 -0.76 19.46
CA ILE A 212 -13.30 0.35 19.29
C ILE A 212 -12.33 0.19 18.12
N TYR A 213 -12.22 -1.01 17.52
CA TYR A 213 -11.18 -1.36 16.54
C TYR A 213 -11.14 -0.37 15.37
N ASP A 214 -12.32 -0.06 14.85
CA ASP A 214 -12.49 0.78 13.67
C ASP A 214 -12.18 2.27 13.96
N HIS A 215 -12.06 2.62 15.25
CA HIS A 215 -11.70 3.95 15.74
C HIS A 215 -10.23 4.06 16.17
N LEU A 216 -9.43 3.01 15.98
CA LEU A 216 -8.04 3.01 16.40
C LEU A 216 -7.13 3.78 15.42
N VAL A 217 -6.25 4.61 15.97
CA VAL A 217 -5.22 5.39 15.25
C VAL A 217 -3.85 4.93 15.72
N PHE A 218 -3.00 4.56 14.77
CA PHE A 218 -1.69 3.96 14.99
C PHE A 218 -0.60 4.93 14.59
N SER A 219 0.49 4.95 15.36
CA SER A 219 1.70 5.70 15.01
C SER A 219 2.93 5.10 15.70
N LEU A 220 4.10 5.22 15.07
CA LEU A 220 5.39 4.95 15.71
C LEU A 220 6.01 6.29 16.15
N ARG A 221 6.27 6.39 17.45
CA ARG A 221 6.68 7.64 18.11
C ARG A 221 8.12 7.56 18.63
N ASP A 222 8.69 8.74 18.85
CA ASP A 222 9.98 9.00 19.49
C ASP A 222 9.82 9.28 21.00
N ASN A 223 10.94 9.33 21.71
CA ASN A 223 11.09 9.69 23.12
C ASN A 223 10.41 8.72 24.10
N LYS A 224 9.13 8.93 24.41
CA LYS A 224 8.43 8.11 25.41
C LYS A 224 8.43 6.66 24.93
N GLY A 225 8.71 5.72 25.83
CA GLY A 225 8.82 4.29 25.49
C GLY A 225 10.11 3.86 24.81
N MET A 226 10.85 4.78 24.18
CA MET A 226 12.18 4.50 23.64
C MET A 226 13.23 4.67 24.75
N PRO A 227 14.31 3.87 24.77
CA PRO A 227 15.43 4.11 25.68
C PRO A 227 16.04 5.50 25.46
N ARG A 228 16.45 6.17 26.54
CA ARG A 228 17.12 7.48 26.44
C ARG A 228 18.45 7.30 25.71
N GLY A 229 18.72 8.19 24.75
CA GLY A 229 19.95 8.12 23.95
C GLY A 229 20.03 6.92 23.00
N TYR A 230 18.91 6.22 22.74
CA TYR A 230 18.90 5.06 21.87
C TYR A 230 19.49 5.36 20.50
N THR A 231 20.50 4.57 20.10
CA THR A 231 21.01 4.54 18.73
C THR A 231 21.05 3.09 18.25
N PRO A 232 20.46 2.75 17.09
CA PRO A 232 20.40 1.37 16.58
C PRO A 232 21.77 0.82 16.12
N TYR A 233 22.80 1.66 16.16
CA TYR A 233 24.19 1.36 15.79
C TYR A 233 25.10 1.11 17.00
N SER A 234 24.62 1.35 18.22
CA SER A 234 25.36 0.99 19.44
C SER A 234 25.05 -0.45 19.84
N ASN A 235 26.09 -1.20 20.19
CA ASN A 235 25.99 -2.56 20.72
C ASN A 235 25.37 -2.60 22.13
N GLU A 236 25.15 -1.45 22.77
CA GLU A 236 24.60 -1.36 24.13
C GLU A 236 23.06 -1.45 24.17
N PHE A 237 22.39 -1.37 23.02
CA PHE A 237 20.93 -1.32 22.97
C PHE A 237 20.28 -2.64 22.57
N ASP A 238 19.12 -2.92 23.18
CA ASP A 238 18.41 -4.20 23.08
C ASP A 238 18.06 -4.55 21.61
N PRO A 239 18.63 -5.65 21.05
CA PRO A 239 18.35 -6.08 19.68
C PRO A 239 16.86 -6.41 19.47
N LYS A 240 16.08 -6.62 20.53
CA LYS A 240 14.63 -6.80 20.44
C LYS A 240 13.88 -5.53 20.09
N ILE A 241 14.46 -4.34 20.25
CA ILE A 241 13.82 -3.05 19.91
C ILE A 241 14.09 -2.67 18.45
N LYS A 242 15.33 -2.89 18.00
CA LYS A 242 15.85 -2.47 16.69
C LYS A 242 14.93 -2.73 15.49
N PRO A 243 14.23 -3.87 15.36
CA PRO A 243 13.40 -4.14 14.18
C PRO A 243 12.35 -3.07 13.90
N TRP A 244 11.80 -2.41 14.93
CA TRP A 244 10.76 -1.38 14.75
C TRP A 244 11.31 0.04 14.63
N VAL A 245 12.62 0.24 14.78
CA VAL A 245 13.19 1.59 14.90
C VAL A 245 13.66 2.10 13.55
N ARG A 246 13.25 3.32 13.20
CA ARG A 246 13.77 4.07 12.04
C ARG A 246 14.14 5.50 12.43
N LEU A 247 15.13 6.07 11.76
CA LEU A 247 15.51 7.48 11.91
C LEU A 247 14.62 8.32 11.00
N ARG A 248 13.83 9.24 11.57
CA ARG A 248 12.99 10.18 10.82
C ARG A 248 13.00 11.53 11.50
N ASN A 249 13.19 12.60 10.73
CA ASN A 249 13.29 13.98 11.22
C ASN A 249 14.33 14.11 12.35
N ASN A 250 15.50 13.50 12.17
CA ASN A 250 16.60 13.43 13.14
C ASN A 250 16.24 12.79 14.49
N ARG A 251 15.21 11.94 14.53
CA ARG A 251 14.80 11.22 15.75
C ARG A 251 14.54 9.75 15.47
N PHE A 252 14.98 8.89 16.39
CA PHE A 252 14.67 7.46 16.34
C PHE A 252 13.26 7.19 16.85
N LYS A 253 12.41 6.73 15.93
CA LYS A 253 11.01 6.39 16.18
C LYS A 253 10.85 4.89 16.15
N GLY A 254 10.10 4.33 17.08
CA GLY A 254 9.88 2.87 17.16
C GLY A 254 8.99 2.42 18.32
N ALA A 255 8.43 3.37 19.09
CA ALA A 255 7.46 3.07 20.13
C ALA A 255 6.05 3.18 19.56
N LEU A 256 5.34 2.06 19.48
CA LEU A 256 3.96 1.99 18.99
C LEU A 256 3.02 2.70 19.95
N HIS A 257 2.26 3.64 19.40
CA HIS A 257 1.21 4.39 20.08
C HIS A 257 -0.10 4.13 19.36
N ILE A 258 -1.09 3.62 20.08
CA ILE A 258 -2.44 3.37 19.57
C ILE A 258 -3.42 4.21 20.38
N ARG A 259 -4.17 5.06 19.69
CA ARG A 259 -5.20 5.93 20.26
C ARG A 259 -6.58 5.53 19.77
N ILE A 260 -7.60 5.86 20.54
CA ILE A 260 -9.01 5.75 20.14
C ILE A 260 -9.45 7.16 19.71
N LYS A 261 -9.87 7.30 18.47
CA LYS A 261 -10.49 8.51 17.94
C LYS A 261 -11.90 8.64 18.50
N GLY A 262 -12.38 9.87 18.74
CA GLY A 262 -13.73 10.11 19.24
C GLY A 262 -14.80 9.47 18.36
N MET A 263 -15.77 8.78 18.97
CA MET A 263 -16.84 8.06 18.27
C MET A 263 -17.91 8.96 17.62
N SER A 264 -17.73 10.29 17.60
CA SER A 264 -18.75 11.26 17.17
C SER A 264 -18.34 12.17 16.01
N THR A 265 -17.23 11.93 15.33
CA THR A 265 -16.87 12.75 14.15
C THR A 265 -16.51 11.86 12.97
N ALA A 266 -17.35 11.93 11.94
CA ALA A 266 -16.96 11.61 10.57
C ALA A 266 -15.90 12.64 10.15
N ASP A 267 -14.66 12.34 10.50
CA ASP A 267 -13.53 13.22 10.26
C ASP A 267 -12.91 12.80 8.92
N SER A 268 -13.16 13.65 7.92
CA SER A 268 -12.87 13.49 6.50
C SER A 268 -11.38 13.62 6.15
N THR A 269 -10.49 13.54 7.13
CA THR A 269 -9.15 14.12 7.01
C THR A 269 -8.01 13.12 7.10
N VAL A 270 -8.08 11.95 6.44
CA VAL A 270 -6.88 11.26 5.93
C VAL A 270 -7.26 10.48 4.67
N LYS A 271 -7.34 11.18 3.54
CA LYS A 271 -7.45 10.54 2.21
C LYS A 271 -6.57 11.21 1.17
N TYR A 272 -5.43 11.81 1.55
CA TYR A 272 -4.74 12.68 0.62
C TYR A 272 -4.13 11.90 -0.55
N TYR A 273 -3.29 10.89 -0.30
CA TYR A 273 -2.53 10.25 -1.38
C TYR A 273 -3.43 9.48 -2.36
N ILE A 274 -4.24 8.53 -1.87
CA ILE A 274 -5.10 7.73 -2.75
C ILE A 274 -6.17 8.58 -3.42
N ASN A 275 -6.86 9.50 -2.72
CA ASN A 275 -7.86 10.30 -3.43
C ASN A 275 -7.19 11.24 -4.45
N LYS A 276 -6.03 11.81 -4.11
CA LYS A 276 -5.31 12.69 -5.02
C LYS A 276 -4.88 11.96 -6.29
N TYR A 277 -4.44 10.71 -6.16
CA TYR A 277 -3.90 9.93 -7.27
C TYR A 277 -4.80 8.75 -7.67
N LYS A 278 -6.11 8.85 -7.39
CA LYS A 278 -7.05 7.74 -7.56
C LYS A 278 -7.11 7.29 -9.01
N GLU A 279 -7.10 8.26 -9.93
CA GLU A 279 -7.18 8.02 -11.36
C GLU A 279 -5.91 7.34 -11.87
N GLU A 280 -4.72 7.78 -11.45
CA GLU A 280 -3.43 7.22 -11.84
C GLU A 280 -3.25 5.80 -11.28
N ILE A 281 -3.63 5.57 -10.01
CA ILE A 281 -3.62 4.24 -9.40
C ILE A 281 -4.58 3.32 -10.16
N THR A 282 -5.77 3.81 -10.52
CA THR A 282 -6.75 3.05 -11.29
C THR A 282 -6.22 2.75 -12.69
N LYS A 283 -5.58 3.71 -13.35
CA LYS A 283 -4.90 3.51 -14.63
C LYS A 283 -3.86 2.41 -14.53
N ILE A 284 -2.94 2.45 -13.56
CA ILE A 284 -1.94 1.39 -13.36
C ILE A 284 -2.58 0.02 -13.13
N LYS A 285 -3.72 -0.03 -12.41
CA LYS A 285 -4.49 -1.28 -12.21
C LYS A 285 -5.13 -1.80 -13.50
N SER A 286 -5.67 -0.89 -14.33
CA SER A 286 -6.39 -1.23 -15.57
C SER A 286 -5.48 -1.37 -16.79
N ASN A 287 -4.27 -0.82 -16.72
CA ASN A 287 -3.28 -0.91 -17.77
C ASN A 287 -3.03 -2.38 -18.09
N ASN A 288 -2.84 -2.68 -19.38
CA ASN A 288 -2.42 -4.02 -19.76
C ASN A 288 -1.07 -4.33 -19.07
N ASN A 289 -0.77 -5.63 -18.92
CA ASN A 289 0.46 -6.05 -18.25
C ASN A 289 1.71 -5.41 -18.89
N GLU A 290 1.67 -5.03 -20.18
CA GLU A 290 2.82 -4.47 -20.91
C GLU A 290 3.22 -3.08 -20.42
N GLU A 291 2.27 -2.15 -20.29
CA GLU A 291 2.58 -0.80 -19.79
C GLU A 291 3.06 -0.82 -18.34
N ARG A 292 2.50 -1.71 -17.51
CA ARG A 292 2.97 -1.89 -16.13
C ARG A 292 4.38 -2.49 -16.10
N ASP A 293 4.66 -3.45 -16.98
CA ASP A 293 5.95 -4.13 -17.05
C ASP A 293 7.07 -3.19 -17.56
N GLU A 294 6.76 -2.27 -18.48
CA GLU A 294 7.67 -1.17 -18.88
C GLU A 294 8.13 -0.36 -17.67
N ILE A 295 7.18 0.06 -16.81
CA ILE A 295 7.47 0.82 -15.59
C ILE A 295 8.29 -0.03 -14.62
N LEU A 296 7.92 -1.29 -14.41
CA LEU A 296 8.65 -2.20 -13.51
C LEU A 296 10.11 -2.38 -13.93
N ILE A 297 10.37 -2.55 -15.23
CA ILE A 297 11.73 -2.65 -15.77
C ILE A 297 12.51 -1.37 -15.49
N LYS A 298 11.92 -0.18 -15.71
CA LYS A 298 12.58 1.10 -15.43
C LYS A 298 12.98 1.21 -13.95
N ILE A 299 12.08 0.84 -13.04
CA ILE A 299 12.34 0.84 -11.59
C ILE A 299 13.45 -0.17 -11.23
N TYR A 300 13.42 -1.38 -11.81
CA TYR A 300 14.47 -2.38 -11.63
C TYR A 300 15.85 -1.89 -12.11
N LEU A 301 15.88 -1.20 -13.25
CA LEU A 301 17.12 -0.63 -13.81
C LEU A 301 17.71 0.48 -12.93
N ILE A 302 16.88 1.35 -12.33
CA ILE A 302 17.34 2.34 -11.35
C ILE A 302 17.98 1.64 -10.15
N ARG A 303 17.33 0.59 -9.64
CA ARG A 303 17.87 -0.20 -8.53
C ARG A 303 19.21 -0.84 -8.89
N CYS A 304 19.36 -1.39 -10.10
CA CYS A 304 20.63 -1.94 -10.58
C CYS A 304 21.72 -0.85 -10.64
N ARG A 305 21.40 0.34 -11.16
CA ARG A 305 22.32 1.49 -11.18
C ARG A 305 22.82 1.85 -9.79
N MET A 306 21.89 1.99 -8.84
CA MET A 306 22.19 2.38 -7.45
C MET A 306 23.04 1.35 -6.70
N HIS A 307 22.85 0.06 -6.99
CA HIS A 307 23.69 -1.01 -6.43
C HIS A 307 24.97 -1.27 -7.22
N HIS A 308 25.23 -0.49 -8.28
CA HIS A 308 26.32 -0.74 -9.23
C HIS A 308 26.30 -2.17 -9.82
N GLN A 309 25.11 -2.76 -9.90
CA GLN A 309 24.89 -4.06 -10.50
C GLN A 309 24.91 -3.91 -12.03
N SER A 310 25.75 -4.70 -12.68
CA SER A 310 25.76 -4.77 -14.14
C SER A 310 24.62 -5.64 -14.64
N ILE A 311 24.06 -5.26 -15.79
CA ILE A 311 23.06 -6.05 -16.53
C ILE A 311 23.70 -6.61 -17.79
N ASN A 312 23.24 -7.77 -18.26
CA ASN A 312 23.63 -8.26 -19.58
C ASN A 312 22.82 -7.48 -20.64
N LEU A 313 23.48 -6.60 -21.38
CA LEU A 313 22.89 -5.86 -22.48
C LEU A 313 23.41 -6.44 -23.80
N ASN A 314 22.63 -7.35 -24.40
CA ASN A 314 22.95 -8.00 -25.67
C ASN A 314 24.32 -8.73 -25.70
N GLY A 315 24.62 -9.50 -24.66
CA GLY A 315 25.86 -10.27 -24.52
C GLY A 315 26.97 -9.54 -23.76
N GLU A 316 26.82 -8.25 -23.49
CA GLU A 316 27.81 -7.43 -22.79
C GLU A 316 27.34 -7.05 -21.38
N MET A 317 28.16 -7.35 -20.37
CA MET A 317 27.89 -6.90 -18.99
C MET A 317 28.10 -5.39 -18.88
N THR A 318 27.00 -4.66 -18.71
CA THR A 318 26.94 -3.20 -18.74
C THR A 318 26.53 -2.65 -17.38
N GLN A 319 27.36 -1.78 -16.80
CA GLN A 319 26.99 -0.98 -15.65
C GLN A 319 26.16 0.23 -16.11
N ILE A 320 25.02 0.47 -15.45
CA ILE A 320 24.13 1.58 -15.79
C ILE A 320 24.67 2.86 -15.16
N SER A 321 24.87 3.91 -15.97
CA SER A 321 25.24 5.25 -15.51
C SER A 321 24.15 6.27 -15.81
N VAL A 322 23.50 6.17 -16.98
CA VAL A 322 22.39 7.05 -17.40
C VAL A 322 21.18 6.20 -17.79
N LEU A 323 20.01 6.61 -17.32
CA LEU A 323 18.75 5.91 -17.54
C LEU A 323 17.58 6.90 -17.66
N GLY A 324 16.84 6.91 -18.77
CA GLY A 324 15.73 7.85 -18.99
C GLY A 324 14.88 7.49 -20.21
N ASN A 325 13.85 8.29 -20.53
CA ASN A 325 13.07 8.10 -21.77
C ASN A 325 13.78 8.65 -23.01
N THR A 326 14.79 9.50 -22.82
CA THR A 326 15.61 10.09 -23.88
C THR A 326 17.09 10.00 -23.49
N PRO A 327 18.05 10.12 -24.45
CA PRO A 327 19.48 10.08 -24.16
C PRO A 327 19.97 11.16 -23.19
N SER A 328 19.25 12.28 -23.13
CA SER A 328 19.58 13.44 -22.27
C SER A 328 18.87 13.43 -20.93
N GLU A 329 17.84 12.60 -20.76
CA GLU A 329 17.12 12.46 -19.50
C GLU A 329 17.82 11.47 -18.57
N CYS A 330 17.73 11.72 -17.28
CA CYS A 330 18.14 10.79 -16.26
C CYS A 330 17.09 10.74 -15.15
N TYR A 331 16.52 9.57 -14.89
CA TYR A 331 15.67 9.34 -13.74
C TYR A 331 16.47 9.59 -12.46
N ASN A 332 15.80 10.06 -11.43
CA ASN A 332 16.43 10.30 -10.13
C ASN A 332 16.74 8.97 -9.44
N ASP A 333 17.82 8.93 -8.68
CA ASP A 333 18.04 7.85 -7.72
C ASP A 333 17.04 7.93 -6.57
N PHE A 334 16.74 6.77 -5.99
CA PHE A 334 16.00 6.70 -4.75
C PHE A 334 16.87 7.19 -3.59
N SER A 335 16.25 7.66 -2.50
CA SER A 335 17.00 7.85 -1.26
C SER A 335 17.42 6.49 -0.69
N GLU A 336 18.49 6.47 0.11
CA GLU A 336 18.90 5.24 0.83
C GLU A 336 17.76 4.65 1.67
N GLU A 337 16.91 5.52 2.23
CA GLU A 337 15.74 5.13 3.01
C GLU A 337 14.72 4.37 2.14
N ILE A 338 14.42 4.86 0.94
CA ILE A 338 13.52 4.15 0.01
C ILE A 338 14.13 2.79 -0.36
N MET A 339 15.45 2.74 -0.60
CA MET A 339 16.14 1.49 -0.95
C MET A 339 16.04 0.43 0.16
N GLN A 340 16.20 0.85 1.42
CA GLN A 340 16.19 -0.06 2.57
C GLN A 340 14.79 -0.47 3.01
N GLU A 341 13.79 0.43 2.93
CA GLU A 341 12.45 0.18 3.47
C GLU A 341 11.46 -0.40 2.47
N THR A 342 11.73 -0.29 1.16
CA THR A 342 10.81 -0.80 0.15
C THR A 342 10.91 -2.31 0.03
N HIS A 343 9.77 -2.99 0.05
CA HIS A 343 9.68 -4.39 -0.32
C HIS A 343 9.65 -4.46 -1.85
N TRP A 344 10.78 -4.80 -2.44
CA TRP A 344 10.98 -4.83 -3.89
C TRP A 344 10.33 -6.02 -4.59
N ASP A 345 9.81 -6.99 -3.84
CA ASP A 345 9.17 -8.17 -4.39
C ASP A 345 7.71 -7.89 -4.77
N ASN A 346 7.25 -8.44 -5.89
CA ASN A 346 5.87 -8.34 -6.35
C ASN A 346 5.33 -6.90 -6.47
N LEU A 347 6.16 -5.92 -6.84
CA LEU A 347 5.73 -4.51 -7.01
C LEU A 347 4.55 -4.37 -7.98
N GLY A 348 4.45 -5.22 -8.99
CA GLY A 348 3.34 -5.23 -9.96
C GLY A 348 1.96 -5.49 -9.34
N SER A 349 1.91 -6.08 -8.14
CA SER A 349 0.68 -6.31 -7.37
C SER A 349 0.35 -5.14 -6.43
N ASN A 350 1.22 -4.13 -6.33
CA ASN A 350 1.09 -2.99 -5.43
C ASN A 350 1.12 -1.63 -6.19
N PRO A 351 0.05 -1.28 -6.93
CA PRO A 351 0.00 -0.05 -7.74
C PRO A 351 0.31 1.25 -7.01
N SER A 352 -0.09 1.37 -5.73
CA SER A 352 0.20 2.56 -4.92
C SER A 352 1.69 2.70 -4.62
N ILE A 353 2.39 1.60 -4.34
CA ILE A 353 3.85 1.58 -4.16
C ILE A 353 4.53 1.95 -5.47
N LEU A 354 4.11 1.30 -6.57
CA LEU A 354 4.70 1.52 -7.89
C LEU A 354 4.57 2.99 -8.30
N LEU A 355 3.40 3.60 -8.12
CA LEU A 355 3.19 5.02 -8.39
C LEU A 355 4.07 5.92 -7.51
N ALA A 356 4.17 5.62 -6.22
CA ALA A 356 5.01 6.40 -5.32
C ALA A 356 6.50 6.33 -5.72
N LEU A 357 6.99 5.15 -6.11
CA LEU A 357 8.34 5.00 -6.64
C LEU A 357 8.53 5.79 -7.94
N CYS A 358 7.57 5.75 -8.86
CA CYS A 358 7.60 6.57 -10.08
C CYS A 358 7.69 8.06 -9.77
N GLN A 359 6.91 8.56 -8.81
CA GLN A 359 6.95 9.96 -8.40
C GLN A 359 8.30 10.36 -7.79
N ASN A 360 8.89 9.50 -6.96
CA ASN A 360 10.20 9.77 -6.34
C ASN A 360 11.33 9.78 -7.36
N ALA A 361 11.30 8.86 -8.33
CA ALA A 361 12.35 8.74 -9.36
C ALA A 361 12.08 9.57 -10.63
N ASN A 362 10.93 10.25 -10.72
CA ASN A 362 10.43 10.89 -11.95
C ASN A 362 10.35 9.92 -13.15
N VAL A 363 9.92 8.68 -12.89
CA VAL A 363 9.72 7.67 -13.93
C VAL A 363 8.36 7.87 -14.57
N THR A 364 8.36 7.92 -15.90
CA THR A 364 7.15 8.03 -16.72
C THR A 364 7.22 7.05 -17.90
N LYS A 365 6.05 6.72 -18.45
CA LYS A 365 5.95 5.96 -19.69
C LYS A 365 6.59 6.73 -20.85
N ALA A 366 7.24 6.05 -21.78
CA ALA A 366 7.68 6.69 -23.01
C ALA A 366 6.48 7.17 -23.87
N PRO A 367 6.59 8.33 -24.54
CA PRO A 367 5.59 8.77 -25.51
C PRO A 367 5.35 7.77 -26.63
N SER A 368 4.09 7.68 -27.09
CA SER A 368 3.67 6.69 -28.11
C SER A 368 4.36 6.82 -29.48
N ASN A 369 4.96 7.97 -29.79
CA ASN A 369 5.72 8.19 -31.02
C ASN A 369 7.20 7.79 -30.88
N TYR A 370 7.65 7.34 -29.71
CA TYR A 370 9.00 6.85 -29.49
C TYR A 370 9.08 5.36 -29.81
N LYS A 371 10.27 4.89 -30.20
CA LYS A 371 10.55 3.45 -30.38
C LYS A 371 11.34 2.88 -29.22
N ALA A 372 12.24 3.67 -28.67
CA ALA A 372 12.84 3.35 -27.39
C ALA A 372 11.85 3.68 -26.28
N ASP A 373 11.56 2.68 -25.45
CA ASP A 373 10.80 2.84 -24.21
C ASP A 373 11.71 3.34 -23.08
N VAL A 374 13.01 3.04 -23.17
CA VAL A 374 14.04 3.50 -22.24
C VAL A 374 15.40 3.61 -22.94
N PHE A 375 16.25 4.53 -22.48
CA PHE A 375 17.66 4.62 -22.86
C PHE A 375 18.54 4.17 -21.70
N ILE A 376 19.48 3.27 -21.96
CA ILE A 376 20.53 2.86 -21.01
C ILE A 376 21.87 3.31 -21.59
N ASN A 377 22.56 4.22 -20.91
CA ASN A 377 23.85 4.77 -21.37
C ASN A 377 23.81 5.29 -22.83
N GLY A 378 22.68 5.89 -23.22
CA GLY A 378 22.46 6.38 -24.58
C GLY A 378 22.02 5.33 -25.61
N ILE A 379 21.91 4.05 -25.22
CA ILE A 379 21.38 2.98 -26.08
C ILE A 379 19.86 2.90 -25.88
N GLY A 380 19.10 3.19 -26.93
CA GLY A 380 17.64 3.09 -26.93
C GLY A 380 17.16 1.63 -26.98
N ILE A 381 16.21 1.28 -26.13
CA ILE A 381 15.68 -0.08 -25.97
C ILE A 381 14.16 -0.03 -26.04
N SER A 382 13.56 -0.84 -26.92
CA SER A 382 12.11 -1.11 -26.88
C SER A 382 11.83 -2.33 -26.01
N ILE A 383 10.81 -2.27 -25.16
CA ILE A 383 10.43 -3.31 -24.21
C ILE A 383 9.22 -4.08 -24.75
N LYS A 384 9.26 -5.41 -24.68
CA LYS A 384 8.18 -6.32 -25.09
C LYS A 384 7.98 -7.39 -24.02
N SER A 385 6.91 -7.26 -23.24
CA SER A 385 6.55 -8.24 -22.21
C SER A 385 5.81 -9.44 -22.81
N ARG A 386 6.20 -10.65 -22.40
CA ARG A 386 5.50 -11.92 -22.74
C ARG A 386 4.34 -12.26 -21.80
N ARG A 387 4.07 -11.42 -20.79
CA ARG A 387 2.97 -11.62 -19.81
C ARG A 387 1.64 -11.03 -20.28
N SER A 388 1.63 -10.40 -21.44
CA SER A 388 0.51 -9.67 -22.04
C SER A 388 -0.01 -10.36 -23.29
N ALA A 389 -1.09 -9.81 -23.85
CA ALA A 389 -1.46 -10.10 -25.23
C ALA A 389 -0.26 -9.82 -26.17
N PRO A 390 -0.11 -10.57 -27.28
CA PRO A 390 0.97 -10.36 -28.23
C PRO A 390 1.04 -8.90 -28.69
N PRO A 391 2.21 -8.24 -28.61
CA PRO A 391 2.34 -6.84 -28.97
C PRO A 391 2.16 -6.64 -30.47
N SER A 392 1.49 -5.55 -30.86
CA SER A 392 1.37 -5.17 -32.28
C SER A 392 2.64 -4.47 -32.74
N ILE A 393 3.28 -4.99 -33.78
CA ILE A 393 4.47 -4.36 -34.38
C ILE A 393 4.07 -3.22 -35.31
N ILE A 394 3.10 -3.50 -36.18
CA ILE A 394 2.50 -2.53 -37.09
C ILE A 394 1.04 -2.37 -36.69
N ASN A 395 0.74 -1.31 -35.96
CA ASN A 395 -0.61 -1.08 -35.47
C ASN A 395 -1.39 -0.17 -36.43
N THR A 396 -2.50 -0.66 -36.97
CA THR A 396 -3.52 0.10 -37.73
C THR A 396 -2.91 1.10 -38.74
N THR A 397 -1.88 0.67 -39.46
CA THR A 397 -1.12 1.53 -40.37
C THR A 397 -1.74 1.51 -41.76
N SER A 398 -2.09 2.67 -42.30
CA SER A 398 -2.67 2.80 -43.64
C SER A 398 -1.63 2.53 -44.74
N ARG A 399 -2.10 2.33 -45.97
CA ARG A 399 -1.21 2.21 -47.14
C ARG A 399 -0.30 3.43 -47.30
N ILE A 400 -0.81 4.64 -47.05
CA ILE A 400 0.01 5.86 -47.06
C ILE A 400 1.12 5.78 -46.00
N GLY A 401 0.79 5.30 -44.79
CA GLY A 401 1.79 5.07 -43.75
C GLY A 401 2.87 4.05 -44.16
N MET A 402 2.47 2.96 -44.84
CA MET A 402 3.43 1.99 -45.39
C MET A 402 4.30 2.60 -46.49
N MET A 403 3.73 3.41 -47.37
CA MET A 403 4.49 4.12 -48.40
C MET A 403 5.53 5.06 -47.77
N ASN A 404 5.15 5.81 -46.73
CA ASN A 404 6.08 6.69 -46.02
C ASN A 404 7.26 5.91 -45.40
N ALA A 405 6.98 4.74 -44.81
CA ALA A 405 8.01 3.85 -44.27
C ALA A 405 8.96 3.35 -45.37
N ILE A 406 8.41 2.91 -46.52
CA ILE A 406 9.20 2.47 -47.68
C ILE A 406 10.04 3.62 -48.27
N THR A 407 9.46 4.81 -48.42
CA THR A 407 10.18 6.01 -48.86
C THR A 407 11.34 6.31 -47.92
N THR A 408 11.11 6.28 -46.60
CA THR A 408 12.18 6.47 -45.61
C THR A 408 13.27 5.40 -45.73
N LEU A 409 12.90 4.13 -45.91
CA LEU A 409 13.84 3.03 -46.15
C LEU A 409 14.67 3.20 -47.43
N ASN A 410 14.10 3.80 -48.46
CA ASN A 410 14.80 4.08 -49.71
C ASN A 410 15.72 5.28 -49.60
N ASP A 411 15.21 6.40 -49.09
CA ASP A 411 15.91 7.68 -49.09
C ASP A 411 17.06 7.68 -48.07
N ILE A 412 16.83 7.11 -46.88
CA ILE A 412 17.80 7.13 -45.77
C ILE A 412 18.65 5.87 -45.78
N TYR A 413 18.02 4.70 -45.94
CA TYR A 413 18.69 3.41 -45.77
C TYR A 413 19.03 2.71 -47.10
N ARG A 414 18.75 3.36 -48.25
CA ARG A 414 19.11 2.90 -49.61
C ARG A 414 18.67 1.47 -49.93
N LYS A 415 17.49 1.04 -49.45
CA LYS A 415 16.98 -0.33 -49.61
C LYS A 415 16.34 -0.65 -50.98
N ALA A 416 16.06 0.36 -51.81
CA ALA A 416 15.44 0.21 -53.15
C ALA A 416 14.15 -0.65 -53.19
N LEU A 417 13.33 -0.55 -52.14
CA LEU A 417 12.05 -1.26 -52.01
C LEU A 417 10.97 -0.61 -52.86
N LYS A 418 10.07 -1.44 -53.40
CA LYS A 418 8.85 -1.00 -54.10
C LYS A 418 7.62 -1.37 -53.26
N ILE A 419 6.53 -0.60 -53.38
CA ILE A 419 5.25 -0.89 -52.71
C ILE A 419 4.48 -2.05 -53.36
N ASN A 420 4.65 -2.26 -54.67
CA ASN A 420 3.86 -3.22 -55.46
C ASN A 420 3.85 -4.66 -54.91
N PRO A 421 4.95 -5.23 -54.38
CA PRO A 421 4.91 -6.55 -53.77
C PRO A 421 3.99 -6.62 -52.55
N LEU A 422 4.03 -5.61 -51.66
CA LEU A 422 3.11 -5.52 -50.52
C LEU A 422 1.65 -5.36 -50.97
N ASP A 423 1.40 -4.51 -51.97
CA ASP A 423 0.04 -4.35 -52.54
C ASP A 423 -0.49 -5.69 -53.09
N SER A 424 0.38 -6.48 -53.71
CA SER A 424 0.02 -7.80 -54.27
C SER A 424 -0.27 -8.81 -53.16
N MET A 425 0.54 -8.84 -52.08
CA MET A 425 0.27 -9.67 -50.90
C MET A 425 -1.07 -9.30 -50.23
N VAL A 426 -1.38 -8.00 -50.13
CA VAL A 426 -2.65 -7.51 -49.59
C VAL A 426 -3.84 -7.89 -50.50
N GLN A 427 -3.68 -7.83 -51.82
CA GLN A 427 -4.71 -8.30 -52.74
C GLN A 427 -4.96 -9.81 -52.61
N ASP A 428 -3.89 -10.62 -52.51
CA ASP A 428 -3.99 -12.06 -52.28
C ASP A 428 -4.69 -12.38 -50.94
N TYR A 429 -4.40 -11.60 -49.89
CA TYR A 429 -5.12 -11.68 -48.61
C TYR A 429 -6.63 -11.49 -48.81
N TRP A 430 -7.07 -10.43 -49.49
CA TRP A 430 -8.50 -10.18 -49.69
C TRP A 430 -9.16 -11.26 -50.54
N ASN A 431 -8.51 -11.72 -51.61
CA ASN A 431 -9.02 -12.80 -52.45
C ASN A 431 -9.26 -14.07 -51.62
N LYS A 432 -8.28 -14.45 -50.79
CA LYS A 432 -8.38 -15.63 -49.91
C LYS A 432 -9.39 -15.45 -48.78
N ARG A 433 -9.54 -14.25 -48.21
CA ARG A 433 -10.57 -13.94 -47.20
C ARG A 433 -11.97 -14.06 -47.78
N LEU A 434 -12.23 -13.46 -48.94
CA LEU A 434 -13.52 -13.49 -49.61
C LEU A 434 -13.90 -14.90 -50.09
N ALA A 435 -12.90 -15.73 -50.42
CA ALA A 435 -13.08 -17.14 -50.74
C ALA A 435 -13.19 -18.06 -49.51
N ASN A 436 -13.15 -17.53 -48.28
CA ASN A 436 -13.14 -18.28 -47.01
C ASN A 436 -11.98 -19.29 -46.88
N ILE A 437 -10.84 -19.02 -47.54
CA ILE A 437 -9.62 -19.86 -47.45
C ILE A 437 -8.85 -19.55 -46.16
N ILE A 438 -8.86 -18.29 -45.71
CA ILE A 438 -8.17 -17.82 -44.50
C ILE A 438 -9.09 -16.97 -43.61
N SER A 439 -8.81 -16.95 -42.31
CA SER A 439 -9.43 -16.04 -41.33
C SER A 439 -8.81 -14.64 -41.36
N GLU A 440 -9.36 -13.68 -40.59
CA GLU A 440 -8.82 -12.32 -40.49
C GLU A 440 -7.38 -12.30 -39.96
N ASP A 441 -7.13 -13.09 -38.92
CA ASP A 441 -5.81 -13.30 -38.37
C ASP A 441 -5.16 -14.48 -39.07
N VAL A 442 -4.00 -14.24 -39.69
CA VAL A 442 -3.30 -15.23 -40.51
C VAL A 442 -1.86 -15.34 -40.02
N LYS A 443 -1.50 -16.52 -39.50
CA LYS A 443 -0.16 -16.80 -38.98
C LYS A 443 0.81 -17.04 -40.13
N THR A 444 2.08 -16.72 -39.95
CA THR A 444 3.14 -17.13 -40.89
C THR A 444 3.26 -18.65 -41.03
N SER A 445 2.88 -19.40 -39.99
CA SER A 445 2.83 -20.87 -40.03
C SER A 445 1.69 -21.43 -40.89
N ASP A 446 0.77 -20.60 -41.39
CA ASP A 446 -0.29 -21.03 -42.30
C ASP A 446 0.24 -21.08 -43.74
N LEU A 447 0.13 -22.25 -44.39
CA LEU A 447 0.57 -22.46 -45.78
C LEU A 447 -0.17 -21.55 -46.78
N ASN A 448 -1.37 -21.09 -46.43
CA ASN A 448 -2.14 -20.16 -47.24
C ASN A 448 -1.84 -18.68 -46.92
N CYS A 449 -0.92 -18.40 -45.99
CA CYS A 449 -0.59 -17.03 -45.59
C CYS A 449 -0.05 -16.23 -46.79
N PRO A 450 -0.77 -15.22 -47.28
CA PRO A 450 -0.39 -14.46 -48.48
C PRO A 450 0.93 -13.70 -48.31
N PHE A 451 1.27 -13.33 -47.07
CA PHE A 451 2.52 -12.65 -46.71
C PHE A 451 3.74 -13.59 -46.66
N VAL A 452 3.54 -14.89 -46.87
CA VAL A 452 4.59 -15.91 -46.95
C VAL A 452 4.54 -16.62 -48.30
N SER A 453 3.34 -17.01 -48.75
CA SER A 453 3.15 -17.85 -49.92
C SER A 453 3.29 -17.11 -51.26
N PHE A 454 3.09 -15.78 -51.30
CA PHE A 454 3.01 -15.05 -52.57
C PHE A 454 4.33 -15.02 -53.36
N LEU A 455 5.48 -14.80 -52.70
CA LEU A 455 6.79 -14.77 -53.36
C LEU A 455 7.65 -16.01 -53.08
N SER A 456 7.15 -17.01 -52.34
CA SER A 456 7.91 -17.95 -51.48
C SER A 456 8.32 -17.34 -50.14
N GLU A 457 8.53 -18.19 -49.12
CA GLU A 457 8.84 -17.77 -47.76
C GLU A 457 10.11 -16.92 -47.70
N GLU A 458 11.22 -17.41 -48.28
CA GLU A 458 12.51 -16.71 -48.27
C GLU A 458 12.42 -15.32 -48.90
N LYS A 459 11.80 -15.19 -50.08
CA LYS A 459 11.67 -13.89 -50.75
C LYS A 459 10.70 -12.95 -50.03
N SER A 460 9.63 -13.50 -49.44
CA SER A 460 8.68 -12.69 -48.66
C SER A 460 9.34 -12.16 -47.39
N LYS A 461 10.15 -13.00 -46.72
CA LYS A 461 10.96 -12.61 -45.57
C LYS A 461 12.00 -11.57 -45.92
N GLU A 462 12.76 -11.76 -47.00
CA GLU A 462 13.73 -10.79 -47.51
C GLU A 462 13.07 -9.42 -47.77
N TYR A 463 11.88 -9.42 -48.38
CA TYR A 463 11.13 -8.20 -48.67
C TYR A 463 10.55 -7.53 -47.42
N LEU A 464 9.93 -8.29 -46.51
CA LEU A 464 9.21 -7.75 -45.35
C LEU A 464 10.15 -7.41 -44.18
N LYS A 465 11.28 -8.11 -44.01
CA LYS A 465 12.25 -7.86 -42.94
C LYS A 465 12.66 -6.39 -42.78
N PRO A 466 13.08 -5.65 -43.82
CA PRO A 466 13.42 -4.23 -43.66
C PRO A 466 12.23 -3.37 -43.22
N ILE A 467 11.00 -3.70 -43.66
CA ILE A 467 9.78 -2.99 -43.27
C ILE A 467 9.45 -3.27 -41.80
N ILE A 468 9.46 -4.54 -41.39
CA ILE A 468 9.21 -4.96 -40.00
C ILE A 468 10.24 -4.31 -39.06
N ASN A 469 11.52 -4.36 -39.41
CA ASN A 469 12.59 -3.72 -38.64
C ASN A 469 12.39 -2.21 -38.50
N TYR A 470 11.97 -1.52 -39.57
CA TYR A 470 11.66 -0.10 -39.48
C TYR A 470 10.60 0.19 -38.40
N PHE A 471 9.52 -0.60 -38.36
CA PHE A 471 8.47 -0.42 -37.35
C PHE A 471 8.88 -0.87 -35.95
N CYS A 472 9.82 -1.80 -35.80
CA CYS A 472 10.34 -2.19 -34.49
C CYS A 472 11.32 -1.17 -33.91
N PHE A 473 12.16 -0.55 -34.74
CA PHE A 473 13.33 0.19 -34.26
C PHE A 473 13.34 1.67 -34.63
N ASP A 474 12.90 2.02 -35.84
CA ASP A 474 13.23 3.30 -36.46
C ASP A 474 12.09 4.30 -36.48
N GLY A 475 10.85 3.86 -36.71
CA GLY A 475 9.77 4.80 -36.98
C GLY A 475 8.37 4.20 -37.13
N THR A 476 7.44 5.06 -37.49
CA THR A 476 6.02 4.75 -37.66
C THR A 476 5.58 5.11 -39.07
N GLY A 477 4.31 4.86 -39.42
CA GLY A 477 3.77 5.33 -40.70
C GLY A 477 3.77 6.86 -40.87
N GLN A 478 4.02 7.62 -39.79
CA GLN A 478 4.15 9.08 -39.82
C GLN A 478 5.59 9.56 -40.05
N GLY A 479 6.58 8.66 -40.04
CA GLY A 479 7.99 8.98 -40.22
C GLY A 479 8.89 8.45 -39.10
N LEU A 480 10.14 8.92 -39.10
CA LEU A 480 11.14 8.52 -38.10
C LEU A 480 10.70 8.87 -36.69
N SER A 481 10.97 7.96 -35.77
CA SER A 481 10.88 8.22 -34.34
C SER A 481 11.93 9.26 -33.95
N PRO A 482 11.59 10.28 -33.13
CA PRO A 482 12.60 11.17 -32.55
C PRO A 482 13.58 10.42 -31.64
N TYR A 483 13.17 9.26 -31.11
CA TYR A 483 13.98 8.41 -30.25
C TYR A 483 13.87 6.95 -30.69
N GLN A 484 14.85 6.54 -31.50
CA GLN A 484 14.91 5.20 -32.09
C GLN A 484 15.41 4.16 -31.09
N ALA A 485 14.96 2.93 -31.23
CA ALA A 485 15.53 1.80 -30.51
C ALA A 485 16.71 1.21 -31.29
N LYS A 486 17.76 0.80 -30.58
CA LYS A 486 18.85 -0.03 -31.11
C LYS A 486 18.62 -1.50 -30.78
N LEU A 487 17.96 -1.77 -29.67
CA LEU A 487 17.65 -3.11 -29.17
C LEU A 487 16.16 -3.25 -28.88
N VAL A 488 15.64 -4.47 -29.00
CA VAL A 488 14.38 -4.91 -28.42
C VAL A 488 14.69 -5.85 -27.27
N LEU A 489 14.19 -5.51 -26.08
CA LEU A 489 14.15 -6.35 -24.89
C LEU A 489 12.86 -7.15 -24.90
N VAL A 490 12.97 -8.48 -24.93
CA VAL A 490 11.86 -9.40 -24.67
C VAL A 490 12.04 -9.99 -23.27
N CYS A 491 11.03 -9.86 -22.41
CA CYS A 491 11.10 -10.37 -21.03
C CYS A 491 9.90 -11.26 -20.67
N THR A 492 10.12 -12.24 -19.79
CA THR A 492 9.04 -12.98 -19.12
C THR A 492 8.79 -12.50 -17.70
N ASP A 493 9.80 -11.94 -17.03
CA ASP A 493 9.64 -11.24 -15.75
C ASP A 493 10.31 -9.85 -15.80
N PRO A 494 9.57 -8.75 -15.61
CA PRO A 494 10.13 -7.40 -15.64
C PRO A 494 11.05 -7.07 -14.46
N GLN A 495 11.11 -7.89 -13.41
CA GLN A 495 11.95 -7.67 -12.22
C GLN A 495 13.11 -8.66 -12.10
N ASP A 496 13.31 -9.53 -13.10
CA ASP A 496 14.41 -10.48 -13.15
C ASP A 496 15.12 -10.41 -14.51
N SER A 497 16.30 -9.78 -14.52
CA SER A 497 17.10 -9.62 -15.74
C SER A 497 17.69 -10.92 -16.29
N SER A 498 17.62 -12.04 -15.57
CA SER A 498 17.99 -13.35 -16.13
C SER A 498 16.98 -13.85 -17.17
N THR A 499 15.77 -13.27 -17.18
CA THR A 499 14.70 -13.61 -18.12
C THR A 499 14.65 -12.72 -19.36
N TRP A 500 15.68 -11.87 -19.53
CA TRP A 500 15.72 -10.81 -20.52
C TRP A 500 16.56 -11.21 -21.72
N ASP A 501 15.91 -11.27 -22.88
CA ASP A 501 16.57 -11.48 -24.16
C ASP A 501 16.61 -10.17 -24.94
N TYR A 502 17.78 -9.84 -25.47
CA TYR A 502 17.98 -8.67 -26.32
C TYR A 502 18.17 -9.09 -27.77
N TYR A 503 17.54 -8.32 -28.66
CA TYR A 503 17.66 -8.51 -30.10
C TYR A 503 17.95 -7.18 -30.78
N ASP A 504 18.86 -7.20 -31.73
CA ASP A 504 19.11 -6.08 -32.63
C ASP A 504 18.27 -6.20 -33.91
N LYS A 505 18.50 -5.28 -34.85
CA LYS A 505 17.79 -5.27 -36.14
C LYS A 505 18.05 -6.52 -36.98
N ASP A 506 19.19 -7.17 -36.84
CA ASP A 506 19.54 -8.31 -37.68
C ASP A 506 18.91 -9.59 -37.18
N THR A 507 18.73 -9.69 -35.85
CA THR A 507 18.26 -10.89 -35.14
C THR A 507 16.79 -10.86 -34.74
N TYR A 508 16.20 -9.69 -34.48
CA TYR A 508 14.82 -9.64 -33.94
C TYR A 508 13.77 -10.16 -34.92
N CYS A 509 13.84 -9.76 -36.19
CA CYS A 509 12.90 -10.23 -37.21
C CYS A 509 12.96 -11.76 -37.37
N GLU A 510 14.17 -12.33 -37.30
CA GLU A 510 14.37 -13.79 -37.35
C GLU A 510 13.67 -14.48 -36.17
N TYR A 511 13.84 -13.95 -34.97
CA TYR A 511 13.25 -14.48 -33.75
C TYR A 511 11.72 -14.48 -33.77
N ILE A 512 11.10 -13.47 -34.37
CA ILE A 512 9.63 -13.32 -34.38
C ILE A 512 8.95 -13.88 -35.62
N TRP A 513 9.68 -14.19 -36.70
CA TRP A 513 9.11 -14.49 -38.03
C TRP A 513 7.99 -15.54 -37.98
N GLU A 514 8.27 -16.71 -37.39
CA GLU A 514 7.30 -17.83 -37.28
C GLU A 514 6.15 -17.55 -36.30
N LYS A 515 6.24 -16.46 -35.53
CA LYS A 515 5.25 -16.03 -34.52
C LYS A 515 4.37 -14.90 -35.04
N LEU A 516 4.65 -14.35 -36.21
CA LEU A 516 3.93 -13.23 -36.78
C LEU A 516 2.50 -13.63 -37.15
N ILE A 517 1.58 -12.71 -36.85
CA ILE A 517 0.19 -12.76 -37.26
C ILE A 517 -0.07 -11.51 -38.10
N PHE A 518 -0.52 -11.70 -39.33
CA PHE A 518 -0.94 -10.64 -40.21
C PHE A 518 -2.46 -10.49 -40.17
N SER A 519 -2.93 -9.25 -40.21
CA SER A 519 -4.34 -8.93 -40.16
C SER A 519 -4.58 -7.56 -40.81
N ILE A 520 -5.62 -7.46 -41.64
CA ILE A 520 -6.08 -6.19 -42.20
C ILE A 520 -7.42 -5.86 -41.55
N ARG A 521 -7.44 -4.78 -40.76
CA ARG A 521 -8.58 -4.42 -39.90
C ARG A 521 -9.11 -3.03 -40.19
N SER A 522 -10.38 -2.80 -39.92
CA SER A 522 -10.93 -1.46 -39.82
C SER A 522 -10.32 -0.72 -38.64
N GLN A 523 -10.00 0.57 -38.81
CA GLN A 523 -9.68 1.42 -37.68
C GLN A 523 -10.91 1.50 -36.77
N ARG A 524 -10.80 1.03 -35.52
CA ARG A 524 -11.82 1.32 -34.51
C ARG A 524 -11.80 2.82 -34.25
N SER A 525 -12.69 3.57 -34.91
CA SER A 525 -13.09 4.87 -34.40
C SER A 525 -14.15 4.63 -33.33
N GLU A 526 -14.00 5.25 -32.15
CA GLU A 526 -15.05 5.24 -31.11
C GLU A 526 -16.36 5.93 -31.57
N ASN A 527 -16.41 6.43 -32.81
CA ASN A 527 -17.55 7.10 -33.42
C ASN A 527 -18.01 6.47 -34.76
N ALA A 528 -17.73 5.19 -35.01
CA ALA A 528 -18.37 4.51 -36.15
C ALA A 528 -19.85 4.27 -35.83
N LEU A 529 -20.69 5.24 -36.19
CA LEU A 529 -22.13 5.05 -36.36
C LEU A 529 -22.37 3.73 -37.09
N ALA A 530 -23.23 2.90 -36.51
CA ALA A 530 -23.71 1.67 -37.10
C ALA A 530 -24.03 1.90 -38.58
N LEU A 531 -23.31 1.22 -39.47
CA LEU A 531 -23.75 1.08 -40.84
C LEU A 531 -25.12 0.38 -40.78
N PRO A 532 -26.15 0.92 -41.45
CA PRO A 532 -27.42 0.23 -41.50
C PRO A 532 -27.18 -1.11 -42.19
N ASN A 533 -27.57 -2.18 -41.49
CA ASN A 533 -27.79 -3.50 -42.08
C ASN A 533 -28.78 -3.31 -43.22
N ASN A 534 -28.29 -3.07 -44.44
CA ASN A 534 -28.92 -3.28 -45.72
C ASN A 534 -28.06 -2.62 -46.79
N LEU A 535 -27.24 -3.43 -47.47
CA LEU A 535 -27.02 -3.30 -48.90
C LEU A 535 -26.94 -4.73 -49.50
N PRO A 536 -27.40 -4.90 -50.75
CA PRO A 536 -28.05 -6.10 -51.29
C PRO A 536 -27.19 -7.35 -51.45
#